data_AF-L1JBE7-F1
#
_entry.id   AF-L1JBE7-F1
#
_cell.length_a   1.000
_cell.length_b   1.000
_cell.length_c   1.000
_cell.angle_alpha   90.00
_cell.angle_beta   90.00
_cell.angle_gamma   90.00
#
_symmetry.space_group_name_H-M   'P 1'
#
loop_
_entity.id
_entity.type
_entity.pdbx_description
1 polymer ?
#
loop_
_entity_poly.entity_id
_entity_poly.type
_entity_poly.pdbx_seq_one_letter_code
_entity_poly.pdbx_strand_id
1 'polypeptide(L)' 'DDIVCEVCGGGHDEHRILLCDNCSSGFHMSCLLPPLSREPAGIWWCPACQA' A
#
# COMPACT_ATOMS: atom_id res chain seq x y z
N ASP A 1 -2.66 16.50 -0.30
CA ASP A 1 -1.73 15.50 0.24
C ASP A 1 -1.76 14.35 -0.75
N ASP A 2 -0.72 14.24 -1.57
CA ASP A 2 -0.65 13.22 -2.60
C ASP A 2 -0.14 11.93 -1.95
N ILE A 3 -0.96 10.87 -1.92
CA ILE A 3 -0.56 9.59 -1.38
C ILE A 3 0.43 8.96 -2.36
N VAL A 4 1.66 8.71 -1.90
CA VAL A 4 2.72 8.07 -2.69
C VAL A 4 2.97 6.65 -2.20
N CYS A 5 3.45 5.79 -3.10
CA CYS A 5 3.89 4.46 -2.72
C CYS A 5 5.28 4.51 -2.07
N GLU A 6 5.40 3.99 -0.85
CA GLU A 6 6.67 3.91 -0.10
C GLU A 6 7.73 3.00 -0.78
N VAL A 7 7.33 2.16 -1.74
CA VAL A 7 8.24 1.24 -2.43
C VAL A 7 8.87 1.87 -3.67
N CYS A 8 8.07 2.54 -4.50
CA CYS A 8 8.54 3.12 -5.77
C CYS A 8 8.66 4.65 -5.74
N GLY A 9 8.15 5.31 -4.70
CA GLY A 9 8.09 6.77 -4.58
C GLY A 9 7.08 7.44 -5.52
N GLY A 10 6.28 6.68 -6.27
CA GLY A 10 5.33 7.19 -7.25
C GLY A 10 3.92 7.31 -6.68
N GLY A 11 3.20 8.37 -7.09
CA GLY A 11 1.75 8.54 -6.87
C GLY A 11 0.89 8.22 -8.10
N HIS A 12 1.48 7.65 -9.16
CA HIS A 12 0.71 7.15 -10.30
C HIS A 12 -0.18 5.97 -9.85
N ASP A 13 -1.28 5.69 -10.54
CA ASP A 13 -2.20 4.62 -10.14
C ASP A 13 -2.70 4.75 -8.69
N GLU A 14 -3.01 5.99 -8.26
CA GLU A 14 -3.56 6.31 -6.93
C GLU A 14 -4.73 5.39 -6.52
N HIS A 15 -5.60 5.02 -7.46
CA HIS A 15 -6.72 4.09 -7.26
C HIS A 15 -6.31 2.66 -6.88
N ARG A 16 -5.01 2.33 -6.95
CA ARG A 16 -4.45 1.01 -6.59
C ARG A 16 -3.43 1.09 -5.46
N ILE A 17 -3.40 2.21 -4.74
CA ILE A 17 -2.58 2.39 -3.55
C ILE A 17 -3.39 1.94 -2.33
N LEU A 18 -2.86 0.96 -1.60
CA LEU A 18 -3.37 0.55 -0.29
C LEU A 18 -2.78 1.43 0.80
N LEU A 19 -3.64 1.83 1.74
CA LEU A 19 -3.25 2.58 2.92
C LEU A 19 -3.14 1.64 4.11
N CYS A 20 -2.01 1.69 4.81
CA CYS A 20 -1.83 0.97 6.05
C CYS A 20 -2.71 1.59 7.15
N ASP A 21 -3.59 0.81 7.77
CA ASP A 21 -4.46 1.29 8.86
C ASP A 21 -3.68 1.73 10.13
N ASN A 22 -2.42 1.33 10.28
CA ASN A 22 -1.60 1.69 11.44
C ASN A 22 -0.75 2.95 11.23
N CYS A 23 -0.03 3.05 10.10
CA CYS A 23 0.90 4.15 9.84
C CYS A 23 0.44 5.12 8.75
N SER A 24 -0.70 4.88 8.11
CA SER A 24 -1.25 5.66 6.99
C SER A 24 -0.36 5.75 5.75
N SER A 25 0.70 4.94 5.66
CA SER A 25 1.58 4.89 4.50
C SER A 25 0.92 4.20 3.30
N GLY A 26 1.21 4.71 2.10
CA GLY A 26 0.68 4.19 0.83
C GLY A 26 1.57 3.13 0.19
N PHE A 27 0.96 2.07 -0.35
CA PHE A 27 1.64 1.00 -1.07
C PHE A 27 0.84 0.54 -2.28
N HIS A 28 1.45 0.54 -3.47
CA HIS A 28 0.82 -0.14 -4.61
C HIS A 28 0.71 -1.63 -4.35
N MET A 29 -0.44 -2.19 -4.69
CA MET A 29 -0.67 -3.63 -4.63
C MET A 29 0.38 -4.44 -5.40
N SER A 30 0.85 -3.92 -6.54
CA SER A 30 1.89 -4.53 -7.38
C SER A 30 3.31 -4.35 -6.85
N CYS A 31 3.56 -3.35 -6.00
CA CYS A 31 4.87 -3.10 -5.40
C CYS A 31 5.10 -3.90 -4.12
N LEU A 32 4.04 -4.48 -3.54
CA LEU A 32 4.14 -5.40 -2.41
C LEU A 32 4.82 -6.71 -2.84
N LEU A 33 5.47 -7.39 -1.89
CA LEU A 33 6.11 -8.70 -2.06
C LEU A 33 5.57 -9.67 -0.99
N PRO A 34 4.70 -10.63 -1.36
CA PRO A 34 4.15 -10.88 -2.70
C PRO A 34 3.16 -9.80 -3.16
N PRO A 35 3.03 -9.56 -4.49
CA PRO A 35 2.09 -8.59 -5.01
C PRO A 35 0.64 -9.06 -4.79
N LEU A 36 -0.22 -8.13 -4.40
CA LEU A 36 -1.63 -8.40 -4.20
C LEU A 36 -2.38 -8.28 -5.53
N SER A 37 -3.16 -9.31 -5.87
CA SER A 37 -4.02 -9.29 -7.06
C SER A 37 -5.42 -8.69 -6.78
N ARG A 38 -5.79 -8.59 -5.51
CA ARG A 38 -7.09 -8.10 -5.04
C ARG A 38 -6.91 -7.26 -3.78
N GLU A 39 -7.73 -6.22 -3.64
CA GLU A 39 -7.78 -5.38 -2.46
C GLU A 39 -8.10 -6.25 -1.22
N PRO A 40 -7.32 -6.13 -0.14
CA PRO A 40 -7.55 -6.86 1.10
C PRO A 40 -8.93 -6.51 1.66
N ALA A 41 -9.63 -7.51 2.17
CA ALA A 41 -10.92 -7.29 2.81
C ALA A 41 -10.71 -6.92 4.28
N GLY A 42 -11.10 -5.70 4.65
CA GLY A 42 -10.99 -5.21 6.02
C GLY A 42 -9.66 -4.52 6.29
N ILE A 43 -9.15 -4.67 7.51
CA ILE A 43 -7.93 -4.00 7.97
C ILE A 43 -6.71 -4.53 7.23
N TRP A 44 -5.89 -3.63 6.71
CA TRP A 44 -4.62 -3.96 6.09
C TRP A 44 -3.46 -3.24 6.75
N TRP A 45 -2.39 -3.98 7.04
CA TRP A 45 -1.16 -3.46 7.59
C TRP A 45 -0.03 -3.61 6.58
N CYS A 46 0.84 -2.61 6.47
CA CYS A 46 2.02 -2.71 5.63
C CYS A 46 3.04 -3.71 6.21
N PRO A 47 3.99 -4.22 5.40
CA PRO A 47 5.01 -5.17 5.86
C PRO A 47 5.81 -4.68 7.07
N ALA A 48 6.03 -3.36 7.19
CA ALA A 48 6.74 -2.75 8.31
C ALA A 48 5.92 -2.78 9.62
N CYS A 49 4.59 -2.71 9.55
CA CYS A 49 3.71 -2.81 10.72
C CYS A 49 3.31 -4.26 11.06
N GLN A 50 3.47 -5.20 10.12
CA GLN A 50 3.29 -6.63 10.37
C GLN A 50 4.54 -7.30 10.97
N ALA A 51 5.71 -6.66 10.85
CA ALA A 51 7.00 -7.15 11.35
C ALA A 51 7.19 -6.97 12.86
#